data_AF-A0A7K8IFV2-F1
#
_entry.id   AF-A0A7K8IFV2-F1
#
_cell.length_a   1.000
_cell.length_b   1.000
_cell.length_c   1.000
_cell.angle_alpha   90.00
_cell.angle_beta   90.00
_cell.angle_gamma   90.00
#
_symmetry.space_group_name_H-M   'P 1'
#
loop_
_entity.id
_entity.type
_entity.pdbx_description
1 polymer ?
#
loop_
_entity_poly.entity_id
_entity_poly.type
_entity_poly.pdbx_seq_one_letter_code
_entity_poly.pdbx_strand_id
1 'polypeptide(L)'
;MTDKSPFETDMLTLTRFVMEKGRRVKGATGELTQLLNSMLTAIKAISAAVRKAGLAHMFGIAGTVNVTGDEVKKLDVLSNSLVINMLQSSYSTCVLVTEENKDAIIIPKDKRGKYVVCFDPLDGSSNIDCLAPIGTIFAVYKKETDDEPSEKDALQPGRNIVAAGYALYGSATLVALSTGQGVDCFMLDPGLGEFILVDRDVKIKKKGKVYSLNEGYAKYFDPAMTEYLQKKKFPEDGSSPYGARYVGSMVADVHRTLMYGGIFMYPANQKSPKGKLRLLYECNPVAFIIEQAGGMATTGTEAVLDVKPENIHQRVPLILGSPDDVQEYLACVQKHQKSS
;
A
#
# COMPACT_ATOMS: atom_id res chain seq x y z
N MET A 1 3.77 -12.18 34.41
CA MET A 1 5.07 -11.53 34.22
C MET A 1 5.98 -12.57 33.60
N THR A 2 6.14 -12.55 32.28
CA THR A 2 7.09 -13.44 31.60
C THR A 2 8.48 -12.88 31.75
N ASP A 3 9.36 -13.70 32.28
CA ASP A 3 10.78 -13.47 32.54
C ASP A 3 11.47 -13.07 31.23
N LYS A 4 11.73 -11.76 31.04
CA LYS A 4 12.47 -11.28 29.87
C LYS A 4 13.96 -11.49 30.15
N SER A 5 14.53 -12.54 29.55
CA SER A 5 15.97 -12.72 29.42
C SER A 5 16.64 -11.38 29.04
N PRO A 6 17.80 -11.02 29.63
CA PRO A 6 18.52 -9.80 29.29
C PRO A 6 19.01 -9.78 27.83
N PHE A 7 19.02 -10.93 27.15
CA PHE A 7 19.36 -11.07 25.73
C PHE A 7 18.25 -11.83 25.01
N GLU A 8 17.63 -11.20 24.02
CA GLU A 8 16.66 -11.83 23.10
C GLU A 8 17.42 -12.32 21.86
N THR A 9 17.84 -13.59 21.88
CA THR A 9 18.58 -14.23 20.79
C THR A 9 17.67 -14.93 19.78
N ASP A 10 16.41 -15.19 20.14
CA ASP A 10 15.40 -15.84 19.30
C ASP A 10 14.61 -14.81 18.47
N MET A 11 15.30 -14.12 17.56
CA MET A 11 14.68 -13.12 16.70
C MET A 11 13.78 -13.78 15.64
N LEU A 12 12.57 -13.26 15.48
CA LEU A 12 11.65 -13.72 14.45
C LEU A 12 11.79 -12.85 13.19
N THR A 13 12.62 -13.30 12.26
CA THR A 13 12.78 -12.65 10.96
C THR A 13 11.55 -12.85 10.08
N LEU A 14 11.32 -11.94 9.14
CA LEU A 14 10.21 -12.03 8.18
C LEU A 14 10.31 -13.31 7.33
N THR A 15 11.53 -13.69 6.93
CA THR A 15 11.80 -14.96 6.24
C THR A 15 11.33 -16.16 7.07
N ARG A 16 11.74 -16.24 8.35
CA ARG A 16 11.29 -17.30 9.26
C ARG A 16 9.78 -17.28 9.46
N PHE A 17 9.20 -16.09 9.64
CA PHE A 17 7.78 -15.90 9.85
C PHE A 17 6.94 -16.45 8.69
N VAL A 18 7.29 -16.09 7.45
CA VAL A 18 6.57 -16.56 6.25
C VAL A 18 6.78 -18.06 6.04
N MET A 19 7.98 -18.58 6.30
CA MET A 19 8.24 -20.03 6.25
C MET A 19 7.37 -20.79 7.26
N GLU A 20 7.28 -20.33 8.51
CA GLU A 20 6.46 -20.96 9.54
C GLU A 20 4.96 -20.88 9.22
N LYS A 21 4.46 -19.75 8.73
CA LYS A 21 3.07 -19.61 8.26
C LYS A 21 2.80 -20.55 7.08
N GLY A 22 3.69 -20.59 6.08
CA GLY A 22 3.55 -21.44 4.89
C GLY A 22 3.48 -22.93 5.22
N ARG A 23 4.28 -23.41 6.19
CA ARG A 23 4.27 -24.82 6.64
C ARG A 23 2.92 -25.27 7.22
N ARG A 24 2.10 -24.35 7.73
CA ARG A 24 0.78 -24.65 8.31
C ARG A 24 -0.32 -24.76 7.26
N VAL A 25 -0.06 -24.30 6.02
CA VAL A 25 -1.04 -24.32 4.93
C VAL A 25 -0.91 -25.62 4.14
N LYS A 26 -1.98 -26.43 4.14
CA LYS A 26 -2.04 -27.68 3.37
C LYS A 26 -1.87 -27.38 1.87
N GLY A 27 -0.92 -28.06 1.22
CA GLY A 27 -0.64 -27.89 -0.20
C GLY A 27 0.21 -26.67 -0.57
N ALA A 28 0.80 -25.96 0.41
CA ALA A 28 1.75 -24.90 0.13
C ALA A 28 3.04 -25.46 -0.50
N THR A 29 3.44 -24.91 -1.65
CA THR A 29 4.66 -25.30 -2.39
C THR A 29 5.91 -24.51 -2.00
N GLY A 30 5.75 -23.41 -1.25
CA GLY A 30 6.83 -22.46 -0.94
C GLY A 30 7.02 -21.34 -1.96
N GLU A 31 6.32 -21.36 -3.10
CA GLU A 31 6.43 -20.31 -4.14
C GLU A 31 6.11 -18.90 -3.62
N LEU A 32 5.11 -18.75 -2.73
CA LEU A 32 4.80 -17.45 -2.11
C LEU A 32 5.94 -16.97 -1.19
N THR A 33 6.57 -17.89 -0.45
CA THR A 33 7.73 -17.59 0.38
C THR A 33 8.89 -17.09 -0.48
N GLN A 34 9.15 -17.75 -1.61
CA GLN A 34 10.19 -17.33 -2.56
C GLN A 34 9.88 -15.96 -3.19
N LEU A 35 8.61 -15.72 -3.54
CA LEU A 35 8.14 -14.42 -4.02
C LEU A 35 8.43 -13.32 -3.00
N LEU A 36 7.98 -13.51 -1.75
CA LEU A 36 8.13 -12.52 -0.69
C LEU A 36 9.61 -12.26 -0.38
N ASN A 37 10.45 -13.30 -0.30
CA ASN A 37 11.90 -13.11 -0.11
C ASN A 37 12.56 -12.32 -1.24
N SER A 38 12.11 -12.51 -2.49
CA SER A 38 12.60 -11.75 -3.64
C SER A 38 12.16 -10.29 -3.55
N MET A 39 10.90 -10.04 -3.16
CA MET A 39 10.38 -8.69 -2.91
C MET A 39 11.14 -7.99 -1.78
N LEU A 40 11.43 -8.68 -0.68
CA LEU A 40 12.21 -8.12 0.43
C LEU A 40 13.64 -7.77 0.02
N THR A 41 14.24 -8.54 -0.88
CA THR A 41 15.57 -8.24 -1.42
C THR A 41 15.54 -6.94 -2.24
N ALA A 42 14.52 -6.77 -3.10
CA ALA A 42 14.31 -5.50 -3.80
C ALA A 42 14.09 -4.34 -2.83
N ILE A 43 13.25 -4.51 -1.80
CA ILE A 43 12.97 -3.49 -0.79
C ILE A 43 14.25 -3.08 -0.05
N LYS A 44 15.13 -4.02 0.30
CA LYS A 44 16.43 -3.70 0.94
C LYS A 44 17.34 -2.91 0.00
N ALA A 45 17.39 -3.27 -1.27
CA ALA A 45 18.18 -2.55 -2.26
C ALA A 45 17.67 -1.12 -2.49
N ILE A 46 16.35 -0.93 -2.62
CA ILE A 46 15.71 0.39 -2.72
C ILE A 46 15.97 1.20 -1.46
N SER A 47 15.77 0.60 -0.28
CA SER A 47 16.04 1.19 1.03
C SER A 47 17.47 1.73 1.14
N ALA A 48 18.46 0.99 0.65
CA ALA A 48 19.85 1.43 0.61
C ALA A 48 20.11 2.56 -0.39
N ALA A 49 19.46 2.53 -1.55
CA ALA A 49 19.56 3.58 -2.57
C ALA A 49 18.93 4.90 -2.08
N VAL A 50 17.71 4.85 -1.52
CA VAL A 50 16.99 6.01 -0.99
C VAL A 50 17.81 6.74 0.06
N ARG A 51 18.45 6.02 0.98
CA ARG A 51 19.30 6.60 2.05
C ARG A 51 20.55 7.32 1.56
N LYS A 52 20.96 7.09 0.31
CA LYS A 52 22.17 7.67 -0.29
C LYS A 52 21.87 8.45 -1.56
N ALA A 53 20.61 8.70 -1.88
CA ALA A 53 20.19 9.22 -3.17
C ALA A 53 20.83 10.58 -3.51
N GLY A 54 20.94 11.48 -2.52
CA GLY A 54 21.60 12.77 -2.70
C GLY A 54 23.11 12.66 -2.95
N LEU A 55 23.77 11.67 -2.35
CA LEU A 55 25.21 11.41 -2.53
C LEU A 55 25.51 10.72 -3.87
N ALA A 56 24.58 9.90 -4.35
CA ALA A 56 24.71 9.15 -5.59
C ALA A 56 24.14 9.89 -6.81
N HIS A 57 23.83 11.20 -6.69
CA HIS A 57 23.23 12.03 -7.75
C HIS A 57 21.95 11.43 -8.36
N MET A 58 21.17 10.75 -7.52
CA MET A 58 19.94 10.05 -7.90
C MET A 58 18.69 10.93 -7.78
N PHE A 59 18.83 12.18 -7.33
CA PHE A 59 17.75 13.16 -7.38
C PHE A 59 17.52 13.69 -8.80
N GLY A 60 16.30 14.16 -9.02
CA GLY A 60 15.86 14.72 -10.30
C GLY A 60 15.22 13.73 -11.28
N ILE A 61 14.82 14.30 -12.41
CA ILE A 61 13.99 13.67 -13.45
C ILE A 61 14.86 12.73 -14.30
N ALA A 62 14.30 11.58 -14.69
CA ALA A 62 14.90 10.61 -15.62
C ALA A 62 14.76 11.03 -17.10
N GLY A 63 13.95 12.06 -17.37
CA GLY A 63 13.71 12.61 -18.71
C GLY A 63 12.49 12.01 -19.43
N THR A 64 11.66 11.22 -18.73
CA THR A 64 10.47 10.56 -19.27
C THR A 64 9.23 10.87 -18.44
N VAL A 65 8.05 10.69 -19.03
CA VAL A 65 6.73 10.80 -18.35
C VAL A 65 6.07 9.43 -18.37
N ASN A 66 5.52 8.98 -17.24
CA ASN A 66 4.86 7.68 -17.17
C ASN A 66 3.43 7.73 -17.77
N VAL A 67 2.78 6.57 -17.89
CA VAL A 67 1.46 6.45 -18.54
C VAL A 67 0.33 7.19 -17.85
N THR A 68 0.54 7.54 -16.60
CA THR A 68 -0.40 8.28 -15.76
C THR A 68 -0.13 9.78 -15.73
N GLY A 69 0.90 10.24 -16.43
CA GLY A 69 1.24 11.66 -16.60
C GLY A 69 2.19 12.24 -15.55
N ASP A 70 2.81 11.41 -14.71
CA ASP A 70 3.77 11.86 -13.70
C ASP A 70 5.20 11.88 -14.30
N GLU A 71 6.01 12.88 -13.90
CA GLU A 71 7.41 12.98 -14.29
C GLU A 71 8.23 11.89 -13.58
N VAL A 72 8.85 11.01 -14.36
CA VAL A 72 9.61 9.87 -13.83
C VAL A 72 10.92 10.36 -13.23
N LYS A 73 11.18 10.03 -11.96
CA LYS A 73 12.46 10.30 -11.29
C LYS A 73 13.43 9.14 -11.48
N LYS A 74 14.73 9.41 -11.34
CA LYS A 74 15.76 8.35 -11.49
C LYS A 74 15.57 7.19 -10.50
N LEU A 75 15.10 7.51 -9.28
CA LEU A 75 14.80 6.50 -8.28
C LEU A 75 13.60 5.62 -8.66
N ASP A 76 12.62 6.14 -9.41
CA ASP A 76 11.48 5.37 -9.93
C ASP A 76 11.96 4.31 -10.94
N VAL A 77 12.87 4.70 -11.84
CA VAL A 77 13.47 3.76 -12.81
C VAL A 77 14.27 2.67 -12.11
N LEU A 78 15.07 3.02 -11.09
CA LEU A 78 15.86 2.06 -10.33
C LEU A 78 14.94 1.09 -9.58
N SER A 79 13.99 1.61 -8.80
CA SER A 79 13.11 0.80 -7.97
C SER A 79 12.29 -0.15 -8.82
N ASN A 80 11.74 0.32 -9.94
CA ASN A 80 10.99 -0.51 -10.87
C ASN A 80 11.85 -1.66 -11.42
N SER A 81 13.07 -1.34 -11.89
CA SER A 81 14.00 -2.34 -12.41
C SER A 81 14.38 -3.39 -11.36
N LEU A 82 14.62 -2.97 -10.11
CA LEU A 82 14.95 -3.88 -9.01
C LEU A 82 13.79 -4.85 -8.72
N VAL A 83 12.56 -4.34 -8.61
CA VAL A 83 11.39 -5.17 -8.31
C VAL A 83 11.11 -6.15 -9.46
N ILE A 84 11.10 -5.69 -10.72
CA ILE A 84 10.89 -6.55 -11.88
C ILE A 84 11.93 -7.68 -11.92
N ASN A 85 13.22 -7.34 -11.79
CA ASN A 85 14.29 -8.34 -11.87
C ASN A 85 14.21 -9.37 -10.75
N MET A 86 13.95 -8.94 -9.51
CA MET A 86 13.82 -9.84 -8.38
C MET A 86 12.60 -10.77 -8.54
N LEU A 87 11.44 -10.24 -8.94
CA LEU A 87 10.22 -11.03 -9.15
C LEU A 87 10.29 -11.95 -10.37
N GLN A 88 11.03 -11.60 -11.42
CA GLN A 88 11.32 -12.51 -12.54
C GLN A 88 12.22 -13.66 -12.10
N SER A 89 13.24 -13.38 -11.28
CA SER A 89 14.18 -14.39 -10.79
C SER A 89 13.62 -15.26 -9.67
N SER A 90 12.41 -14.98 -9.18
CA SER A 90 11.78 -15.73 -8.10
C SER A 90 11.12 -17.03 -8.57
N TYR A 91 10.97 -17.25 -9.88
CA TYR A 91 10.28 -18.42 -10.46
C TYR A 91 8.85 -18.64 -9.94
N SER A 92 8.23 -17.58 -9.40
CA SER A 92 6.93 -17.66 -8.72
C SER A 92 5.86 -16.77 -9.33
N THR A 93 6.22 -15.89 -10.26
CA THR A 93 5.31 -14.93 -10.90
C THR A 93 5.01 -15.29 -12.36
N CYS A 94 3.85 -14.86 -12.88
CA CYS A 94 3.47 -15.04 -14.29
C CYS A 94 3.13 -13.71 -14.98
N VAL A 95 2.58 -12.74 -14.23
CA VAL A 95 2.23 -11.42 -14.71
C VAL A 95 2.66 -10.39 -13.67
N LEU A 96 3.27 -9.31 -14.12
CA LEU A 96 3.57 -8.15 -13.29
C LEU A 96 2.84 -6.92 -13.84
N VAL A 97 2.26 -6.13 -12.96
CA VAL A 97 1.69 -4.81 -13.26
C VAL A 97 2.37 -3.79 -12.37
N THR A 98 2.83 -2.70 -12.96
CA THR A 98 3.50 -1.64 -12.21
C THR A 98 3.10 -0.26 -12.71
N GLU A 99 3.16 0.74 -11.83
CA GLU A 99 2.90 2.14 -12.18
C GLU A 99 3.74 2.63 -13.37
N GLU A 100 4.99 2.17 -13.43
CA GLU A 100 5.99 2.69 -14.36
C GLU A 100 5.96 2.04 -15.75
N ASN A 101 5.13 1.02 -15.97
CA ASN A 101 4.99 0.31 -17.24
C ASN A 101 3.56 0.42 -17.76
N LYS A 102 3.42 0.73 -19.05
CA LYS A 102 2.13 0.88 -19.73
C LYS A 102 1.30 -0.40 -19.80
N ASP A 103 1.98 -1.49 -20.11
CA ASP A 103 1.38 -2.77 -20.39
C ASP A 103 1.85 -3.76 -19.31
N ALA A 104 1.01 -4.76 -19.00
CA ALA A 104 1.42 -5.82 -18.09
C ALA A 104 2.64 -6.58 -18.63
N ILE A 105 3.59 -6.89 -17.76
CA ILE A 105 4.79 -7.66 -18.09
C ILE A 105 4.46 -9.14 -17.94
N ILE A 106 4.48 -9.87 -19.05
CA ILE A 106 4.29 -11.32 -19.07
C ILE A 106 5.65 -12.01 -18.85
N ILE A 107 5.72 -12.85 -17.82
CA ILE A 107 6.97 -13.53 -17.45
C ILE A 107 7.32 -14.58 -18.51
N PRO A 108 8.60 -14.72 -18.93
CA PRO A 108 9.04 -15.77 -19.85
C PRO A 108 8.75 -17.19 -19.33
N LYS A 109 8.41 -18.13 -20.23
CA LYS A 109 7.96 -19.49 -19.88
C LYS A 109 8.88 -20.24 -18.91
N ASP A 110 10.19 -20.08 -19.05
CA ASP A 110 11.23 -20.70 -18.23
C ASP A 110 11.34 -20.15 -16.81
N LYS A 111 10.68 -19.02 -16.50
CA LYS A 111 10.70 -18.34 -15.20
C LYS A 111 9.32 -18.20 -14.55
N ARG A 112 8.28 -18.79 -15.12
CA ARG A 112 6.90 -18.63 -14.65
C ARG A 112 6.62 -19.40 -13.37
N GLY A 113 5.89 -18.77 -12.47
CA GLY A 113 5.11 -19.42 -11.43
C GLY A 113 3.64 -19.05 -11.50
N LYS A 114 2.90 -19.16 -10.38
CA LYS A 114 1.43 -19.03 -10.36
C LYS A 114 0.87 -17.70 -9.84
N TYR A 115 1.73 -16.75 -9.49
CA TYR A 115 1.30 -15.48 -8.91
C TYR A 115 1.30 -14.33 -9.90
N VAL A 116 0.34 -13.43 -9.74
CA VAL A 116 0.30 -12.12 -10.38
C VAL A 116 0.68 -11.08 -9.33
N VAL A 117 1.53 -10.12 -9.66
CA VAL A 117 1.96 -9.08 -8.71
C VAL A 117 1.70 -7.70 -9.29
N CYS A 118 0.93 -6.90 -8.56
CA CYS A 118 0.68 -5.49 -8.86
C CYS A 118 1.47 -4.65 -7.85
N PHE A 119 2.32 -3.73 -8.29
CA PHE A 119 3.15 -2.95 -7.38
C PHE A 119 3.42 -1.51 -7.84
N ASP A 120 3.47 -0.60 -6.86
CA ASP A 120 4.05 0.72 -7.01
C ASP A 120 5.49 0.63 -6.46
N PRO A 121 6.51 0.78 -7.32
CA PRO A 121 7.89 0.60 -6.91
C PRO A 121 8.38 1.75 -6.02
N LEU A 122 7.80 2.96 -6.12
CA LEU A 122 8.21 4.12 -5.32
C LEU A 122 7.07 5.16 -5.11
N ASP A 123 6.16 4.86 -4.20
CA ASP A 123 5.09 5.78 -3.78
C ASP A 123 5.66 7.04 -3.12
N GLY A 124 5.03 8.18 -3.44
CA GLY A 124 5.43 9.48 -2.93
C GLY A 124 6.64 10.06 -3.66
N SER A 125 6.89 9.67 -4.92
CA SER A 125 8.04 10.15 -5.70
C SER A 125 8.19 11.68 -5.71
N SER A 126 7.08 12.43 -5.71
CA SER A 126 7.06 13.89 -5.59
C SER A 126 7.80 14.43 -4.35
N ASN A 127 7.88 13.64 -3.27
CA ASN A 127 8.49 13.96 -1.99
C ASN A 127 9.97 13.52 -1.85
N ILE A 128 10.56 12.91 -2.89
CA ILE A 128 11.96 12.45 -2.86
C ILE A 128 12.93 13.60 -2.56
N ASP A 129 12.80 14.72 -3.27
CA ASP A 129 13.80 15.79 -3.23
C ASP A 129 13.74 16.61 -1.93
N CYS A 130 12.60 16.57 -1.22
CA CYS A 130 12.44 17.19 0.10
C CYS A 130 12.71 16.21 1.26
N LEU A 131 13.19 15.00 0.96
CA LEU A 131 13.53 13.95 1.94
C LEU A 131 12.35 13.53 2.83
N ALA A 132 11.12 13.72 2.38
CA ALA A 132 9.95 13.22 3.08
C ALA A 132 9.84 11.69 2.91
N PRO A 133 9.14 10.99 3.84
CA PRO A 133 8.96 9.55 3.75
C PRO A 133 8.29 9.11 2.45
N ILE A 134 8.83 8.06 1.83
CA ILE A 134 8.34 7.42 0.59
C ILE A 134 8.23 5.91 0.82
N GLY A 135 7.80 5.12 -0.17
CA GLY A 135 7.63 3.68 0.05
C GLY A 135 7.46 2.86 -1.21
N THR A 136 7.25 1.56 -1.04
CA THR A 136 6.93 0.62 -2.13
C THR A 136 5.67 -0.13 -1.72
N ILE A 137 4.74 -0.36 -2.64
CA ILE A 137 3.44 -0.96 -2.33
C ILE A 137 3.23 -2.15 -3.25
N PHE A 138 2.67 -3.24 -2.74
CA PHE A 138 2.45 -4.43 -3.55
C PHE A 138 1.22 -5.25 -3.11
N ALA A 139 0.56 -5.85 -4.10
CA ALA A 139 -0.44 -6.89 -3.93
C ALA A 139 -0.07 -8.10 -4.78
N VAL A 140 -0.32 -9.27 -4.21
CA VAL A 140 -0.11 -10.58 -4.83
C VAL A 140 -1.46 -11.26 -4.97
N TYR A 141 -1.76 -11.67 -6.19
CA TYR A 141 -2.93 -12.46 -6.57
C TYR A 141 -2.47 -13.83 -7.06
N LYS A 142 -3.36 -14.82 -6.99
CA LYS A 142 -3.14 -16.11 -7.65
C LYS A 142 -3.77 -16.04 -9.05
N LYS A 143 -3.10 -16.59 -10.06
CA LYS A 143 -3.70 -16.78 -11.38
C LYS A 143 -4.87 -17.77 -11.26
N GLU A 144 -6.03 -17.43 -11.83
CA GLU A 144 -7.27 -18.21 -11.70
C GLU A 144 -7.54 -19.13 -12.89
N THR A 145 -6.98 -18.81 -14.06
CA THR A 145 -7.20 -19.56 -15.30
C THR A 145 -6.02 -20.48 -15.63
N ASP A 146 -6.24 -21.49 -16.48
CA ASP A 146 -5.18 -22.34 -17.03
C ASP A 146 -4.63 -21.82 -18.38
N ASP A 147 -5.22 -20.75 -18.93
CA ASP A 147 -4.81 -20.12 -20.19
C ASP A 147 -3.38 -19.54 -20.10
N GLU A 148 -2.80 -19.15 -21.25
CA GLU A 148 -1.53 -18.41 -21.25
C GLU A 148 -1.68 -17.10 -20.45
N PRO A 149 -0.70 -16.75 -19.57
CA PRO A 149 -0.78 -15.54 -18.77
C PRO A 149 -0.93 -14.28 -19.64
N SER A 150 -1.84 -13.41 -19.23
CA SER A 150 -2.17 -12.17 -19.92
C SER A 150 -2.49 -11.05 -18.93
N GLU A 151 -2.59 -9.81 -19.41
CA GLU A 151 -2.99 -8.66 -18.59
C GLU A 151 -4.31 -8.88 -17.83
N LYS A 152 -5.22 -9.68 -18.40
CA LYS A 152 -6.52 -10.00 -17.78
C LYS A 152 -6.37 -10.71 -16.43
N ASP A 153 -5.29 -11.45 -16.23
CA ASP A 153 -5.04 -12.15 -14.96
C ASP A 153 -4.79 -11.16 -13.80
N ALA A 154 -4.45 -9.90 -14.08
CA ALA A 154 -4.31 -8.84 -13.08
C ALA A 154 -5.62 -8.10 -12.79
N LEU A 155 -6.64 -8.24 -13.62
CA LEU A 155 -7.94 -7.54 -13.49
C LEU A 155 -8.87 -8.27 -12.51
N GLN A 156 -8.36 -8.52 -11.30
CA GLN A 156 -9.06 -9.18 -10.21
C GLN A 156 -9.48 -8.15 -9.14
N PRO A 157 -10.67 -8.31 -8.51
CA PRO A 157 -11.05 -7.49 -7.36
C PRO A 157 -10.06 -7.69 -6.22
N GLY A 158 -9.84 -6.65 -5.41
CA GLY A 158 -8.93 -6.69 -4.25
C GLY A 158 -9.25 -7.80 -3.24
N ARG A 159 -10.48 -8.33 -3.22
CA ARG A 159 -10.86 -9.52 -2.44
C ARG A 159 -10.05 -10.78 -2.76
N ASN A 160 -9.48 -10.87 -3.96
CA ASN A 160 -8.72 -12.04 -4.40
C ASN A 160 -7.22 -11.97 -4.05
N ILE A 161 -6.79 -10.91 -3.34
CA ILE A 161 -5.42 -10.78 -2.84
C ILE A 161 -5.12 -11.94 -1.87
N VAL A 162 -4.01 -12.63 -2.13
CA VAL A 162 -3.48 -13.69 -1.24
C VAL A 162 -2.42 -13.16 -0.27
N ALA A 163 -1.73 -12.09 -0.66
CA ALA A 163 -0.83 -11.35 0.20
C ALA A 163 -0.70 -9.90 -0.31
N ALA A 164 -0.63 -8.94 0.60
CA ALA A 164 -0.30 -7.56 0.24
C ALA A 164 0.54 -6.93 1.35
N GLY A 165 1.21 -5.84 0.99
CA GLY A 165 2.00 -5.09 1.93
C GLY A 165 2.54 -3.81 1.33
N TYR A 166 3.26 -3.09 2.18
CA TYR A 166 4.04 -1.94 1.77
C TYR A 166 5.33 -1.88 2.57
N ALA A 167 6.38 -1.34 1.94
CA ALA A 167 7.58 -0.88 2.58
C ALA A 167 7.49 0.62 2.80
N LEU A 168 7.80 1.09 4.02
CA LEU A 168 7.95 2.49 4.34
C LEU A 168 9.44 2.82 4.46
N TYR A 169 9.92 3.78 3.69
CA TYR A 169 11.25 4.36 3.76
C TYR A 169 11.18 5.69 4.53
N GLY A 170 10.91 5.61 5.84
CA GLY A 170 10.83 6.75 6.73
C GLY A 170 12.12 6.95 7.55
N SER A 171 11.96 7.40 8.79
CA SER A 171 13.08 7.46 9.77
C SER A 171 13.72 6.09 10.00
N ALA A 172 12.94 5.03 9.90
CA ALA A 172 13.37 3.64 9.78
C ALA A 172 12.73 3.00 8.54
N THR A 173 13.27 1.85 8.10
CA THR A 173 12.60 1.05 7.07
C THR A 173 11.78 -0.05 7.71
N LEU A 174 10.50 -0.10 7.33
CA LEU A 174 9.53 -1.04 7.84
C LEU A 174 8.80 -1.69 6.67
N VAL A 175 8.39 -2.95 6.83
CA VAL A 175 7.45 -3.65 5.96
C VAL A 175 6.23 -4.02 6.78
N ALA A 176 5.06 -3.53 6.37
CA ALA A 176 3.77 -4.04 6.85
C ALA A 176 3.28 -5.10 5.86
N LEU A 177 2.94 -6.28 6.36
CA LEU A 177 2.58 -7.44 5.53
C LEU A 177 1.32 -8.11 6.07
N SER A 178 0.44 -8.52 5.16
CA SER A 178 -0.63 -9.47 5.45
C SER A 178 -0.67 -10.57 4.41
N THR A 179 -0.93 -11.79 4.87
CA THR A 179 -1.23 -12.98 4.04
C THR A 179 -2.68 -13.45 4.25
N GLY A 180 -3.59 -12.52 4.57
CA GLY A 180 -5.01 -12.81 4.84
C GLY A 180 -5.34 -13.28 6.26
N GLN A 181 -4.38 -13.21 7.19
CA GLN A 181 -4.54 -13.62 8.58
C GLN A 181 -3.94 -12.58 9.53
N GLY A 182 -4.49 -11.37 9.49
CA GLY A 182 -4.00 -10.22 10.26
C GLY A 182 -2.82 -9.52 9.58
N VAL A 183 -2.31 -8.49 10.26
CA VAL A 183 -1.24 -7.62 9.76
C VAL A 183 -0.06 -7.69 10.73
N ASP A 184 1.15 -7.83 10.20
CA ASP A 184 2.37 -7.87 10.98
C ASP A 184 3.36 -6.84 10.41
N CYS A 185 4.09 -6.14 11.29
CA CYS A 185 5.09 -5.14 10.92
C CYS A 185 6.50 -5.63 11.26
N PHE A 186 7.40 -5.48 10.29
CA PHE A 186 8.79 -5.90 10.41
C PHE A 186 9.71 -4.72 10.13
N MET A 187 10.67 -4.49 11.01
CA MET A 187 11.63 -3.40 10.86
C MET A 187 12.96 -3.93 10.32
N LEU A 188 13.55 -3.22 9.37
CA LEU A 188 14.87 -3.55 8.83
C LEU A 188 15.95 -3.22 9.86
N ASP A 189 16.70 -4.22 10.31
CA ASP A 189 18.01 -4.03 10.92
C ASP A 189 19.05 -3.83 9.80
N PRO A 190 19.65 -2.62 9.65
CA PRO A 190 20.60 -2.35 8.58
C PRO A 190 21.95 -3.05 8.75
N GLY A 191 22.32 -3.43 9.99
CA GLY A 191 23.57 -4.12 10.29
C GLY A 191 23.51 -5.60 9.90
N LEU A 192 22.36 -6.23 10.12
CA LEU A 192 22.12 -7.62 9.73
C LEU A 192 21.57 -7.77 8.30
N GLY A 193 20.89 -6.74 7.80
CA GLY A 193 20.16 -6.82 6.54
C GLY A 193 18.90 -7.70 6.63
N GLU A 194 18.31 -7.79 7.82
CA GLU A 194 17.14 -8.64 8.10
C GLU A 194 15.95 -7.82 8.59
N PHE A 195 14.75 -8.25 8.19
CA PHE A 195 13.49 -7.69 8.67
C PHE A 195 13.04 -8.44 9.92
N ILE A 196 13.02 -7.78 11.08
CA ILE A 196 12.69 -8.37 12.38
C ILE A 196 11.26 -7.96 12.75
N LEU A 197 10.44 -8.91 13.20
CA LEU A 197 9.08 -8.62 13.66
C LEU A 197 9.11 -7.65 14.85
N VAL A 198 8.38 -6.53 14.73
CA VAL A 198 8.28 -5.51 15.79
C VAL A 198 6.86 -5.32 16.31
N ASP A 199 5.84 -5.50 15.44
CA ASP A 199 4.44 -5.49 15.84
C ASP A 199 3.73 -6.69 15.23
N ARG A 200 3.04 -7.48 16.08
CA ARG A 200 2.30 -8.69 15.69
C ARG A 200 0.80 -8.43 15.75
N ASP A 201 0.06 -8.95 14.77
CA ASP A 201 -1.41 -8.86 14.67
C ASP A 201 -1.95 -7.44 14.94
N VAL A 202 -1.39 -6.47 14.21
CA VAL A 202 -1.74 -5.05 14.33
C VAL A 202 -3.24 -4.85 14.12
N LYS A 203 -3.87 -4.13 15.05
CA LYS A 203 -5.28 -3.71 14.97
C LYS A 203 -5.39 -2.20 14.97
N ILE A 204 -6.14 -1.66 14.02
CA ILE A 204 -6.45 -0.25 13.98
C ILE A 204 -7.48 0.09 15.06
N LYS A 205 -7.39 1.28 15.64
CA LYS A 205 -8.38 1.76 16.62
C LYS A 205 -9.74 1.92 15.96
N LYS A 206 -10.82 1.69 16.72
CA LYS A 206 -12.21 1.87 16.24
C LYS A 206 -12.51 3.31 15.82
N LYS A 207 -12.01 4.28 16.58
CA LYS A 207 -12.08 5.72 16.30
C LYS A 207 -10.73 6.38 16.58
N GLY A 208 -10.30 7.28 15.72
CA GLY A 208 -9.06 8.04 15.86
C GLY A 208 -9.27 9.47 16.33
N LYS A 209 -8.22 10.28 16.15
CA LYS A 209 -8.22 11.73 16.44
C LYS A 209 -7.53 12.56 15.35
N VAL A 210 -7.35 11.97 14.17
CA VAL A 210 -6.58 12.55 13.07
C VAL A 210 -7.35 12.37 11.78
N TYR A 211 -7.42 13.42 10.97
CA TYR A 211 -7.80 13.31 9.55
C TYR A 211 -6.60 13.66 8.67
N SER A 212 -6.52 12.99 7.52
CA SER A 212 -5.43 13.13 6.56
C SER A 212 -5.96 13.30 5.15
N LEU A 213 -5.82 14.51 4.63
CA LEU A 213 -6.32 14.90 3.31
C LEU A 213 -5.63 16.18 2.84
N ASN A 214 -5.46 16.34 1.52
CA ASN A 214 -4.96 17.58 0.93
C ASN A 214 -6.06 18.64 0.84
N GLU A 215 -6.12 19.52 1.83
CA GLU A 215 -7.10 20.61 1.87
C GLU A 215 -6.93 21.69 0.79
N GLY A 216 -5.82 21.67 0.03
CA GLY A 216 -5.66 22.53 -1.15
C GLY A 216 -6.74 22.29 -2.22
N TYR A 217 -7.43 21.14 -2.17
CA TYR A 217 -8.57 20.83 -3.04
C TYR A 217 -9.92 21.29 -2.47
N ALA A 218 -9.98 22.07 -1.39
CA ALA A 218 -11.22 22.51 -0.74
C ALA A 218 -12.28 23.06 -1.71
N LYS A 219 -11.87 23.84 -2.71
CA LYS A 219 -12.76 24.39 -3.75
C LYS A 219 -13.48 23.32 -4.60
N TYR A 220 -12.91 22.12 -4.70
CA TYR A 220 -13.35 21.06 -5.60
C TYR A 220 -13.98 19.86 -4.90
N PHE A 221 -14.03 19.86 -3.56
CA PHE A 221 -14.65 18.79 -2.80
C PHE A 221 -16.16 18.76 -3.01
N ASP A 222 -16.72 17.56 -2.96
CA ASP A 222 -18.16 17.39 -2.91
C ASP A 222 -18.73 17.88 -1.56
N PRO A 223 -20.06 18.06 -1.46
CA PRO A 223 -20.71 18.50 -0.24
C PRO A 223 -20.51 17.56 0.95
N ALA A 224 -20.41 16.24 0.74
CA ALA A 224 -20.27 15.26 1.81
C ALA A 224 -18.89 15.34 2.47
N MET A 225 -17.83 15.47 1.66
CA MET A 225 -16.47 15.69 2.13
C MET A 225 -16.35 17.03 2.85
N THR A 226 -16.96 18.08 2.31
CA THR A 226 -16.98 19.41 2.93
C THR A 226 -17.66 19.38 4.30
N GLU A 227 -18.83 18.74 4.40
CA GLU A 227 -19.54 18.56 5.68
C GLU A 227 -18.71 17.74 6.68
N TYR A 228 -18.10 16.65 6.24
CA TYR A 228 -17.27 15.81 7.12
C TYR A 228 -16.08 16.59 7.68
N LEU A 229 -15.33 17.31 6.83
CA LEU A 229 -14.20 18.14 7.28
C LEU A 229 -14.64 19.24 8.25
N GLN A 230 -15.79 19.87 8.02
CA GLN A 230 -16.34 20.86 8.94
C GLN A 230 -16.60 20.27 10.33
N LYS A 231 -17.20 19.07 10.40
CA LYS A 231 -17.41 18.35 11.67
C LYS A 231 -16.10 17.99 12.38
N LYS A 232 -15.05 17.65 11.63
CA LYS A 232 -13.73 17.34 12.22
C LYS A 232 -13.06 18.57 12.83
N LYS A 233 -13.27 19.76 12.23
CA LYS A 233 -12.68 21.03 12.68
C LYS A 233 -13.48 21.73 13.76
N PHE A 234 -14.80 21.64 13.67
CA PHE A 234 -15.75 22.33 14.55
C PHE A 234 -16.78 21.32 15.08
N PRO A 235 -16.36 20.38 15.95
CA PRO A 235 -17.28 19.42 16.54
C PRO A 235 -18.34 20.11 17.41
N GLU A 236 -19.60 19.76 17.21
CA GLU A 236 -20.75 20.33 17.94
C GLU A 236 -21.09 19.54 19.23
N ASP A 237 -20.49 18.36 19.42
CA ASP A 237 -20.72 17.48 20.56
C ASP A 237 -19.84 17.81 21.79
N GLY A 238 -19.09 18.91 21.73
CA GLY A 238 -18.16 19.34 22.79
C GLY A 238 -16.83 18.59 22.81
N SER A 239 -16.58 17.68 21.87
CA SER A 239 -15.29 17.01 21.74
C SER A 239 -14.20 17.95 21.20
N SER A 240 -12.93 17.59 21.36
CA SER A 240 -11.84 18.35 20.76
C SER A 240 -11.77 18.13 19.24
N PRO A 241 -11.45 19.16 18.44
CA PRO A 241 -11.20 19.00 17.02
C PRO A 241 -10.14 17.94 16.73
N TYR A 242 -10.25 17.27 15.58
CA TYR A 242 -9.21 16.36 15.12
C TYR A 242 -7.96 17.12 14.66
N GLY A 243 -6.80 16.51 14.90
CA GLY A 243 -5.54 16.98 14.35
C GLY A 243 -5.48 16.72 12.84
N ALA A 244 -5.09 17.72 12.06
CA ALA A 244 -4.78 17.53 10.65
C ALA A 244 -3.35 16.98 10.50
N ARG A 245 -3.16 15.93 9.69
CA ARG A 245 -1.82 15.47 9.27
C ARG A 245 -1.90 15.09 7.80
N TYR A 246 -0.99 15.59 6.97
CA TYR A 246 -0.89 15.19 5.57
C TYR A 246 0.57 15.24 5.15
N VAL A 247 1.20 14.09 5.02
CA VAL A 247 2.60 13.98 4.59
C VAL A 247 2.70 14.16 3.08
N GLY A 248 1.69 13.69 2.34
CA GLY A 248 1.67 13.78 0.88
C GLY A 248 2.28 12.57 0.17
N SER A 249 2.71 11.55 0.92
CA SER A 249 3.05 10.21 0.42
C SER A 249 2.03 9.22 1.00
N MET A 250 1.35 8.46 0.16
CA MET A 250 0.22 7.64 0.59
C MET A 250 0.65 6.63 1.65
N VAL A 251 1.76 5.93 1.44
CA VAL A 251 2.32 4.93 2.36
C VAL A 251 2.57 5.48 3.77
N ALA A 252 3.05 6.73 3.88
CA ALA A 252 3.34 7.36 5.15
C ALA A 252 2.06 7.76 5.90
N ASP A 253 1.09 8.30 5.17
CA ASP A 253 -0.20 8.68 5.72
C ASP A 253 -1.04 7.45 6.11
N VAL A 254 -1.04 6.39 5.29
CA VAL A 254 -1.68 5.10 5.57
C VAL A 254 -1.04 4.42 6.77
N HIS A 255 0.29 4.36 6.85
CA HIS A 255 0.97 3.72 7.97
C HIS A 255 0.65 4.42 9.29
N ARG A 256 0.64 5.76 9.31
CA ARG A 256 0.19 6.52 10.49
C ARG A 256 -1.27 6.21 10.85
N THR A 257 -2.16 6.16 9.86
CA THR A 257 -3.57 5.81 10.07
C THR A 257 -3.72 4.42 10.68
N LEU A 258 -2.96 3.42 10.19
CA LEU A 258 -2.93 2.07 10.72
C LEU A 258 -2.52 2.06 12.21
N MET A 259 -1.42 2.73 12.54
CA MET A 259 -0.84 2.67 13.89
C MET A 259 -1.57 3.55 14.91
N TYR A 260 -2.04 4.73 14.51
CA TYR A 260 -2.60 5.72 15.44
C TYR A 260 -4.13 5.80 15.39
N GLY A 261 -4.76 5.20 14.37
CA GLY A 261 -6.16 5.39 14.06
C GLY A 261 -6.43 6.75 13.40
N GLY A 262 -7.67 6.95 12.99
CA GLY A 262 -8.13 8.14 12.28
C GLY A 262 -8.49 7.78 10.85
N ILE A 263 -8.49 8.78 9.96
CA ILE A 263 -8.96 8.61 8.59
C ILE A 263 -8.01 9.25 7.58
N PHE A 264 -7.71 8.52 6.51
CA PHE A 264 -7.04 9.02 5.31
C PHE A 264 -8.07 9.14 4.19
N MET A 265 -8.04 10.25 3.46
CA MET A 265 -9.00 10.53 2.40
C MET A 265 -8.29 11.13 1.18
N TYR A 266 -8.49 10.46 0.05
CA TYR A 266 -8.20 10.95 -1.30
C TYR A 266 -9.48 10.79 -2.14
N PRO A 267 -10.48 11.68 -1.95
CA PRO A 267 -11.78 11.56 -2.60
C PRO A 267 -11.69 11.87 -4.11
N ALA A 268 -12.78 11.56 -4.82
CA ALA A 268 -13.03 12.19 -6.11
C ALA A 268 -13.12 13.72 -5.94
N ASN A 269 -12.82 14.46 -7.00
CA ASN A 269 -13.10 15.89 -7.06
C ASN A 269 -13.42 16.29 -8.49
N GLN A 270 -13.84 17.53 -8.70
CA GLN A 270 -14.23 18.03 -10.03
C GLN A 270 -13.14 17.90 -11.11
N LYS A 271 -11.86 17.98 -10.72
CA LYS A 271 -10.71 17.81 -11.64
C LYS A 271 -10.32 16.35 -11.85
N SER A 272 -10.66 15.48 -10.91
CA SER A 272 -10.33 14.05 -10.93
C SER A 272 -11.54 13.26 -10.44
N PRO A 273 -12.57 13.07 -11.30
CA PRO A 273 -13.84 12.45 -10.90
C PRO A 273 -13.70 10.99 -10.45
N LYS A 274 -12.64 10.31 -10.91
CA LYS A 274 -12.28 8.94 -10.49
C LYS A 274 -11.18 8.91 -9.42
N GLY A 275 -10.91 10.03 -8.74
CA GLY A 275 -9.76 10.15 -7.83
C GLY A 275 -8.41 10.22 -8.56
N LYS A 276 -7.31 10.22 -7.79
CA LYS A 276 -5.93 10.22 -8.34
C LYS A 276 -5.25 8.86 -8.23
N LEU A 277 -5.51 8.14 -7.13
CA LEU A 277 -4.80 6.90 -6.79
C LEU A 277 -5.29 5.73 -7.65
N ARG A 278 -4.40 4.80 -7.98
CA ARG A 278 -4.63 3.66 -8.87
C ARG A 278 -5.07 2.44 -8.07
N LEU A 279 -6.04 1.73 -8.62
CA LEU A 279 -6.74 0.65 -7.94
C LEU A 279 -5.80 -0.51 -7.60
N LEU A 280 -5.05 -1.02 -8.57
CA LEU A 280 -4.36 -2.31 -8.45
C LEU A 280 -3.12 -2.29 -7.54
N TYR A 281 -2.37 -1.18 -7.53
CA TYR A 281 -1.06 -1.11 -6.87
C TYR A 281 -0.93 0.00 -5.82
N GLU A 282 -1.96 0.85 -5.65
CA GLU A 282 -2.05 1.78 -4.52
C GLU A 282 -3.24 1.41 -3.62
N CYS A 283 -4.47 1.49 -4.14
CA CYS A 283 -5.68 1.39 -3.32
C CYS A 283 -5.95 -0.02 -2.78
N ASN A 284 -5.93 -1.05 -3.62
CA ASN A 284 -6.21 -2.43 -3.22
C ASN A 284 -5.22 -2.96 -2.15
N PRO A 285 -3.88 -2.82 -2.32
CA PRO A 285 -2.93 -3.28 -1.32
C PRO A 285 -3.16 -2.66 0.07
N VAL A 286 -3.34 -1.34 0.14
CA VAL A 286 -3.53 -0.65 1.42
C VAL A 286 -4.90 -0.90 2.02
N ALA A 287 -5.95 -1.01 1.18
CA ALA A 287 -7.29 -1.40 1.63
C ALA A 287 -7.27 -2.81 2.25
N PHE A 288 -6.55 -3.76 1.62
CA PHE A 288 -6.38 -5.10 2.15
C PHE A 288 -5.70 -5.09 3.53
N ILE A 289 -4.61 -4.34 3.69
CA ILE A 289 -3.95 -4.17 4.99
C ILE A 289 -4.91 -3.59 6.04
N ILE A 290 -5.64 -2.52 5.70
CA ILE A 290 -6.54 -1.85 6.64
C ILE A 290 -7.69 -2.75 7.08
N GLU A 291 -8.31 -3.48 6.16
CA GLU A 291 -9.38 -4.42 6.51
C GLU A 291 -8.87 -5.59 7.36
N GLN A 292 -7.68 -6.13 7.06
CA GLN A 292 -7.04 -7.16 7.88
C GLN A 292 -6.69 -6.68 9.30
N ALA A 293 -6.49 -5.37 9.47
CA ALA A 293 -6.31 -4.73 10.77
C ALA A 293 -7.65 -4.37 11.47
N GLY A 294 -8.80 -4.67 10.86
CA GLY A 294 -10.13 -4.38 11.41
C GLY A 294 -10.66 -2.97 11.12
N GLY A 295 -10.07 -2.29 10.14
CA GLY A 295 -10.52 -1.00 9.61
C GLY A 295 -11.48 -1.13 8.43
N MET A 296 -11.73 0.00 7.77
CA MET A 296 -12.57 0.06 6.57
C MET A 296 -11.86 0.83 5.45
N ALA A 297 -12.14 0.45 4.20
CA ALA A 297 -11.69 1.16 3.01
C ALA A 297 -12.82 1.22 1.95
N THR A 298 -13.15 2.43 1.50
CA THR A 298 -14.29 2.71 0.62
C THR A 298 -13.96 3.76 -0.43
N THR A 299 -14.62 3.70 -1.58
CA THR A 299 -14.65 4.77 -2.58
C THR A 299 -15.60 5.91 -2.19
N GLY A 300 -16.38 5.73 -1.12
CA GLY A 300 -17.54 6.54 -0.75
C GLY A 300 -18.87 5.91 -1.17
N THR A 301 -18.87 5.05 -2.19
CA THR A 301 -20.08 4.37 -2.70
C THR A 301 -20.04 2.86 -2.59
N GLU A 302 -18.85 2.26 -2.62
CA GLU A 302 -18.63 0.82 -2.48
C GLU A 302 -17.32 0.55 -1.71
N ALA A 303 -17.08 -0.69 -1.30
CA ALA A 303 -15.82 -1.06 -0.67
C ALA A 303 -14.72 -1.19 -1.73
N VAL A 304 -13.51 -0.70 -1.45
CA VAL A 304 -12.42 -0.63 -2.43
C VAL A 304 -12.06 -2.00 -2.99
N LEU A 305 -12.02 -3.02 -2.13
CA LEU A 305 -11.63 -4.37 -2.51
C LEU A 305 -12.68 -5.08 -3.40
N ASP A 306 -13.93 -4.60 -3.41
CA ASP A 306 -15.01 -5.16 -4.23
C ASP A 306 -15.05 -4.58 -5.65
N VAL A 307 -14.33 -3.48 -5.90
CA VAL A 307 -14.25 -2.85 -7.22
C VAL A 307 -13.60 -3.83 -8.21
N LYS A 308 -14.34 -4.19 -9.27
CA LYS A 308 -13.79 -4.96 -10.38
C LYS A 308 -12.99 -4.04 -11.31
N PRO A 309 -11.68 -4.27 -11.51
CA PRO A 309 -10.87 -3.45 -12.40
C PRO A 309 -11.26 -3.64 -13.86
N GLU A 310 -11.41 -2.54 -14.60
CA GLU A 310 -11.62 -2.52 -16.05
C GLU A 310 -10.30 -2.34 -16.83
N ASN A 311 -9.29 -1.75 -16.19
CA ASN A 311 -7.96 -1.48 -16.75
C ASN A 311 -6.91 -1.49 -15.64
N ILE A 312 -5.67 -1.89 -15.98
CA ILE A 312 -4.58 -2.04 -15.00
C ILE A 312 -4.12 -0.73 -14.33
N HIS A 313 -4.45 0.41 -14.93
CA HIS A 313 -4.15 1.75 -14.40
C HIS A 313 -5.41 2.53 -14.00
N GLN A 314 -6.53 1.84 -13.77
CA GLN A 314 -7.78 2.46 -13.32
C GLN A 314 -7.57 3.21 -12.00
N ARG A 315 -8.07 4.44 -11.94
CA ARG A 315 -8.10 5.24 -10.71
C ARG A 315 -9.42 5.05 -9.96
N VAL A 316 -9.34 5.12 -8.63
CA VAL A 316 -10.53 5.18 -7.76
C VAL A 316 -10.33 6.19 -6.62
N PRO A 317 -11.41 6.78 -6.10
CA PRO A 317 -11.37 7.46 -4.80
C PRO A 317 -10.99 6.47 -3.68
N LEU A 318 -10.30 6.97 -2.66
CA LEU A 318 -9.88 6.14 -1.52
C LEU A 318 -10.13 6.87 -0.20
N ILE A 319 -10.98 6.29 0.63
CA ILE A 319 -11.21 6.70 2.01
C ILE A 319 -10.98 5.48 2.88
N LEU A 320 -10.04 5.54 3.83
CA LEU A 320 -9.72 4.41 4.69
C LEU A 320 -9.36 4.83 6.12
N GLY A 321 -9.46 3.88 7.03
CA GLY A 321 -8.93 4.01 8.39
C GLY A 321 -9.83 3.37 9.43
N SER A 322 -9.91 4.05 10.59
CA SER A 322 -10.73 3.66 11.72
C SER A 322 -12.19 3.51 11.31
N PRO A 323 -12.84 2.37 11.63
CA PRO A 323 -14.17 2.05 11.12
C PRO A 323 -15.23 3.10 11.51
N ASP A 324 -15.19 3.63 12.73
CA ASP A 324 -16.17 4.62 13.19
C ASP A 324 -16.02 5.94 12.43
N ASP A 325 -14.78 6.34 12.12
CA ASP A 325 -14.50 7.57 11.36
C ASP A 325 -14.94 7.43 9.90
N VAL A 326 -14.70 6.27 9.28
CA VAL A 326 -15.12 5.97 7.90
C VAL A 326 -16.63 5.85 7.79
N GLN A 327 -17.30 5.26 8.78
CA GLN A 327 -18.76 5.19 8.84
C GLN A 327 -19.40 6.57 8.97
N GLU A 328 -18.80 7.45 9.78
CA GLU A 328 -19.27 8.84 9.90
C GLU A 328 -19.14 9.60 8.56
N TYR A 329 -18.06 9.37 7.81
CA TYR A 329 -17.93 9.89 6.45
C TYR A 329 -19.01 9.33 5.51
N LEU A 330 -19.23 8.01 5.52
CA LEU A 330 -20.26 7.37 4.69
C LEU A 330 -21.68 7.87 5.02
N ALA A 331 -21.97 8.17 6.29
CA ALA A 331 -23.23 8.78 6.69
C ALA A 331 -23.43 10.16 6.06
N CYS A 332 -22.34 10.95 5.93
CA CYS A 332 -22.38 12.21 5.19
C CYS A 332 -22.67 11.96 3.70
N VAL A 333 -22.01 10.98 3.07
CA VAL A 333 -22.26 10.62 1.66
C VAL A 333 -23.73 10.24 1.42
N GLN A 334 -24.28 9.35 2.26
CA GLN A 334 -25.68 8.90 2.15
C GLN A 334 -26.70 10.04 2.31
N LYS A 335 -26.42 11.00 3.21
CA LYS A 335 -27.28 12.18 3.42
C LYS A 335 -27.37 13.05 2.16
N HIS A 336 -26.23 13.28 1.49
CA HIS A 336 -26.19 14.11 0.28
C HIS A 336 -26.71 13.39 -0.97
N GLN A 337 -26.61 12.05 -1.03
CA GLN A 337 -27.22 11.25 -2.10
C GLN A 337 -28.76 11.27 -2.07
N LYS A 338 -29.39 11.28 -0.88
CA LYS A 338 -30.85 11.36 -0.75
C LYS A 338 -31.43 12.74 -1.05
N SER A 339 -30.58 13.76 -1.08
CA SER A 339 -30.97 15.15 -1.28
C SER A 339 -30.77 15.64 -2.71
N SER A 340 -30.26 14.77 -3.59
CA SER A 340 -30.02 14.99 -5.03
C SER A 340 -31.06 14.24 -5.86
#